data_AF-A0A962E9K6-F1
#
_entry.id   AF-A0A962E9K6-F1
#
_cell.length_a   1.000
_cell.length_b   1.000
_cell.length_c   1.000
_cell.angle_alpha   90.00
_cell.angle_beta   90.00
_cell.angle_gamma   90.00
#
_symmetry.space_group_name_H-M   'P 1'
#
loop_
_entity.id
_entity.type
_entity.pdbx_description
1 polymer ?
#
loop_
_entity_poly.entity_id
_entity_poly.type
_entity_poly.pdbx_seq_one_letter_code
_entity_poly.pdbx_strand_id
1 'polypeptide(L)'
;FAGFYLSAIYFRRDSATHKRLMLYASLSIMGPAFGRLPEIFDLSPVAAVPLIFGYQLAPVVHDRLVEGRVHRASWIGFCLLFAAIPLILGLSESAAWAQWLEGVLGPRGGAPAP
;
A
#
# COMPACT_ATOMS: atom_id res chain seq x y z
N PHE A 1 -7.03 1.91 -2.56
CA PHE A 1 -8.04 1.14 -3.33
C PHE A 1 -8.95 2.01 -4.19
N ALA A 2 -9.90 2.75 -3.61
CA ALA A 2 -10.99 3.40 -4.36
C ALA A 2 -10.50 4.31 -5.51
N GLY A 3 -9.46 5.11 -5.30
CA GLY A 3 -8.89 5.97 -6.34
C GLY A 3 -8.40 5.19 -7.57
N PHE A 4 -7.71 4.05 -7.37
CA PHE A 4 -7.29 3.18 -8.48
C PHE A 4 -8.48 2.52 -9.17
N TYR A 5 -9.42 1.99 -8.38
CA TYR A 5 -10.60 1.31 -8.91
C TYR A 5 -11.45 2.25 -9.77
N LEU A 6 -11.79 3.43 -9.27
CA LEU A 6 -12.59 4.42 -10.02
C LEU A 6 -11.87 4.88 -11.29
N SER A 7 -10.55 5.11 -11.20
CA SER A 7 -9.73 5.44 -12.37
C SER A 7 -9.73 4.30 -13.39
N ALA A 8 -9.66 3.05 -12.94
CA ALA A 8 -9.73 1.89 -13.83
C ALA A 8 -11.07 1.82 -14.58
N ILE A 9 -12.18 2.10 -13.90
CA ILE A 9 -13.51 2.16 -14.53
C ILE A 9 -13.62 3.30 -15.54
N TYR A 10 -13.05 4.47 -15.21
CA TYR A 10 -13.00 5.60 -16.15
C TYR A 10 -12.25 5.24 -17.44
N PHE A 11 -11.09 4.60 -17.31
CA PHE A 11 -10.26 4.15 -18.43
C PHE A 11 -10.66 2.77 -19.01
N ARG A 12 -11.87 2.26 -18.74
CA ARG A 12 -12.30 0.91 -19.18
C ARG A 12 -12.23 0.65 -20.69
N ARG A 13 -12.22 1.69 -21.52
CA ARG A 13 -12.09 1.57 -22.99
C ARG A 13 -10.64 1.30 -23.43
N ASP A 14 -9.66 1.66 -22.60
CA ASP A 14 -8.26 1.30 -22.79
C ASP A 14 -7.93 0.11 -21.90
N SER A 15 -7.95 -1.08 -22.51
CA SER A 15 -7.70 -2.33 -21.77
C SER A 15 -6.33 -2.37 -21.10
N ALA A 16 -5.31 -1.71 -21.67
CA ALA A 16 -3.96 -1.69 -21.14
C ALA A 16 -3.88 -0.87 -19.85
N THR A 17 -4.50 0.32 -19.84
CA THR A 17 -4.58 1.16 -18.64
C THR A 17 -5.51 0.54 -17.59
N HIS A 18 -6.67 0.04 -18.00
CA HIS A 18 -7.66 -0.57 -17.10
C HIS A 18 -7.06 -1.72 -16.29
N LYS A 19 -6.43 -2.70 -16.95
CA LYS A 19 -5.85 -3.88 -16.27
C LYS A 19 -4.78 -3.49 -15.26
N ARG A 20 -3.93 -2.51 -15.59
CA ARG A 20 -2.89 -2.02 -14.69
C ARG A 20 -3.46 -1.32 -13.47
N LEU A 21 -4.43 -0.43 -13.66
CA LEU A 21 -5.09 0.26 -12.55
C LEU A 21 -5.86 -0.72 -11.65
N MET A 22 -6.53 -1.72 -12.23
CA MET A 22 -7.17 -2.78 -11.47
C MET A 22 -6.15 -3.61 -10.68
N LEU A 23 -5.00 -3.93 -11.29
CA LEU A 23 -3.91 -4.61 -10.58
C LEU A 23 -3.44 -3.79 -9.38
N TYR A 24 -3.13 -2.50 -9.57
CA TYR A 24 -2.73 -1.62 -8.47
C TYR A 24 -3.82 -1.40 -7.42
N ALA A 25 -5.10 -1.45 -7.80
CA ALA A 25 -6.19 -1.46 -6.84
C ALA A 25 -6.10 -2.69 -5.93
N SER A 26 -5.99 -3.89 -6.50
CA SER A 26 -5.84 -5.14 -5.76
C SER A 26 -4.57 -5.17 -4.90
N LEU A 27 -3.46 -4.67 -5.44
CA LEU A 27 -2.20 -4.52 -4.70
C LEU A 27 -2.37 -3.61 -3.46
N SER A 28 -3.12 -2.52 -3.59
CA SER A 28 -3.28 -1.55 -2.50
C SER A 28 -3.98 -2.08 -1.23
N ILE A 29 -4.76 -3.16 -1.33
CA ILE A 29 -5.45 -3.77 -0.18
C ILE A 29 -4.60 -4.84 0.51
N MET A 30 -3.45 -5.21 -0.06
CA MET A 30 -2.57 -6.25 0.50
C MET A 30 -1.74 -5.77 1.70
N GLY A 31 -1.69 -4.46 1.98
CA GLY A 31 -0.86 -3.89 3.05
C GLY A 31 -1.01 -4.61 4.40
N PRO A 32 -2.24 -4.77 4.94
CA PRO A 32 -2.45 -5.48 6.20
C PRO A 32 -2.05 -6.96 6.16
N ALA A 33 -2.13 -7.63 5.01
CA ALA A 33 -1.71 -9.03 4.89
C ALA A 33 -0.19 -9.15 5.04
N PHE A 34 0.56 -8.26 4.39
CA PHE A 34 2.03 -8.23 4.51
C PHE A 34 2.50 -7.80 5.90
N GLY A 35 1.79 -6.87 6.56
CA GLY A 35 2.12 -6.45 7.93
C GLY A 35 2.06 -7.58 8.96
N ARG A 36 1.22 -8.61 8.73
CA ARG A 36 1.06 -9.77 9.62
C ARG A 36 2.10 -10.87 9.40
N LEU A 37 2.81 -10.87 8.28
CA LEU A 37 3.77 -11.94 7.99
C LEU A 37 4.94 -11.95 8.97
N PRO A 38 5.61 -10.82 9.29
CA PRO A 38 6.67 -10.83 10.30
C PRO A 38 6.21 -11.35 11.66
N GLU A 39 4.98 -11.02 12.07
CA GLU A 39 4.39 -11.45 13.35
C GLU A 39 4.26 -12.98 13.43
N ILE A 40 3.88 -13.64 12.32
CA ILE A 40 3.74 -15.11 12.26
C ILE A 40 5.09 -15.83 12.42
N PHE A 41 6.19 -15.16 12.04
CA PHE A 41 7.54 -15.73 12.04
C PHE A 41 8.45 -15.13 13.13
N ASP A 42 7.89 -14.40 14.09
CA ASP A 42 8.64 -13.69 15.15
C ASP A 42 9.76 -12.77 14.61
N LEU A 43 9.53 -12.15 13.45
CA LEU A 43 10.47 -11.23 12.80
C LEU A 43 10.15 -9.76 13.13
N SER A 44 11.15 -8.90 12.99
CA SER A 44 10.94 -7.44 13.05
C SER A 44 9.89 -7.00 12.00
N PRO A 45 8.99 -6.06 12.32
CA PRO A 45 8.02 -5.51 11.36
C PRO A 45 8.67 -5.00 10.06
N VAL A 46 9.92 -4.53 10.14
CA VAL A 46 10.70 -4.05 8.99
C VAL A 46 10.99 -5.17 7.98
N ALA A 47 10.95 -6.44 8.40
CA ALA A 47 11.13 -7.58 7.51
C ALA A 47 10.04 -7.68 6.42
N ALA A 48 8.88 -7.04 6.58
CA ALA A 48 7.86 -6.96 5.53
C ALA A 48 8.25 -6.01 4.39
N VAL A 49 9.14 -5.04 4.61
CA VAL A 49 9.45 -3.96 3.65
C VAL A 49 9.96 -4.49 2.30
N PRO A 50 10.95 -5.40 2.23
CA PRO A 50 11.42 -5.92 0.95
C PRO A 50 10.34 -6.66 0.17
N LEU A 51 9.47 -7.41 0.86
CA LEU A 51 8.35 -8.12 0.26
C LEU A 51 7.31 -7.13 -0.28
N ILE A 52 6.98 -6.11 0.52
CA ILE A 52 6.08 -5.03 0.16
C ILE A 52 6.58 -4.27 -1.08
N PHE A 53 7.87 -3.97 -1.11
CA PHE A 53 8.50 -3.28 -2.24
C PHE A 53 8.53 -4.17 -3.49
N GLY A 54 8.93 -5.43 -3.33
CA GLY A 54 9.04 -6.39 -4.44
C GLY A 54 7.72 -6.59 -5.16
N TYR A 55 6.60 -6.76 -4.44
CA TYR A 55 5.31 -6.96 -5.10
C TYR A 55 4.78 -5.69 -5.77
N GLN A 56 5.06 -4.49 -5.23
CA GLN A 56 4.67 -3.22 -5.87
C GLN A 56 5.48 -2.92 -7.12
N LEU A 57 6.75 -3.36 -7.13
CA LEU A 57 7.66 -3.19 -8.26
C LEU A 57 7.41 -4.22 -9.36
N ALA A 58 6.82 -5.38 -9.04
CA ALA A 58 6.58 -6.46 -9.99
C ALA A 58 5.85 -6.03 -11.29
N PRO A 59 4.77 -5.21 -11.26
CA PRO A 59 4.12 -4.75 -12.49
C PRO A 59 5.00 -3.82 -13.34
N VAL A 60 5.85 -3.00 -12.71
CA VAL A 60 6.80 -2.11 -13.41
C VAL A 60 7.88 -2.92 -14.11
N VAL A 61 8.43 -3.93 -13.42
CA VAL A 61 9.41 -4.87 -13.98
C VAL A 61 8.78 -5.65 -15.13
N HIS A 62 7.56 -6.16 -14.94
CA HIS A 62 6.80 -6.86 -15.97
C HIS A 62 6.63 -5.98 -17.22
N ASP A 63 6.17 -4.75 -17.09
CA ASP A 63 6.03 -3.83 -18.23
C ASP A 63 7.36 -3.61 -18.96
N ARG A 64 8.46 -3.43 -18.21
CA ARG A 64 9.78 -3.21 -18.79
C ARG A 64 10.33 -4.42 -19.55
N LEU A 65 10.06 -5.63 -19.04
CA LEU A 65 10.53 -6.89 -19.62
C LEU A 65 9.68 -7.37 -20.79
N VAL A 66 8.35 -7.26 -20.68
CA VAL A 66 7.39 -7.82 -21.66
C VAL A 66 7.01 -6.82 -22.73
N GLU A 67 6.79 -5.55 -22.35
CA GLU A 67 6.37 -4.50 -23.30
C GLU A 67 7.53 -3.59 -23.73
N GLY A 68 8.71 -3.79 -23.17
CA GLY A 68 9.92 -3.00 -23.46
C GLY A 68 9.92 -1.59 -22.87
N ARG A 69 8.79 -1.12 -22.31
CA ARG A 69 8.64 0.21 -21.72
C ARG A 69 7.68 0.16 -20.53
N VAL A 70 7.94 0.97 -19.51
CA VAL A 70 7.04 1.04 -18.35
C VAL A 70 5.81 1.89 -18.71
N HIS A 71 4.62 1.35 -18.49
CA HIS A 71 3.39 2.08 -18.73
C HIS A 71 3.20 3.19 -17.68
N ARG A 72 2.62 4.34 -18.09
CA ARG A 72 2.38 5.47 -17.16
C ARG A 72 1.53 5.07 -15.96
N ALA A 73 0.49 4.27 -16.19
CA ALA A 73 -0.35 3.73 -15.12
C ALA A 73 0.45 2.90 -14.09
N SER A 74 1.46 2.14 -14.54
CA SER A 74 2.31 1.36 -13.64
C SER A 74 3.23 2.23 -12.83
N TRP A 75 3.82 3.26 -13.43
CA TRP A 75 4.59 4.27 -12.71
C TRP A 75 3.76 5.00 -11.65
N ILE A 76 2.56 5.47 -12.02
CA ILE A 76 1.66 6.15 -11.09
C ILE A 76 1.27 5.21 -9.94
N GLY A 77 0.90 3.97 -10.28
CA GLY A 77 0.55 2.94 -9.31
C GLY A 77 1.67 2.68 -8.30
N PHE A 78 2.88 2.44 -8.80
CA PHE A 78 4.07 2.21 -7.98
C PHE A 78 4.38 3.41 -7.09
N CYS A 79 4.45 4.64 -7.66
CA CYS A 79 4.78 5.84 -6.90
C CYS A 79 3.76 6.10 -5.78
N LEU A 80 2.46 5.92 -6.04
CA LEU A 80 1.42 6.13 -5.04
C LEU A 80 1.51 5.10 -3.90
N LEU A 81 1.74 3.83 -4.20
CA LEU A 81 1.89 2.81 -3.15
C LEU A 81 3.21 2.96 -2.38
N PHE A 82 4.29 3.31 -3.08
CA PHE A 82 5.58 3.56 -2.45
C PHE A 82 5.51 4.76 -1.50
N ALA A 83 4.87 5.86 -1.91
CA ALA A 83 4.65 7.04 -1.07
C ALA A 83 3.69 6.78 0.11
N ALA A 84 2.78 5.81 -0.02
CA ALA A 84 1.87 5.45 1.07
C ALA A 84 2.61 4.87 2.28
N ILE A 85 3.74 4.17 2.09
CA ILE A 85 4.51 3.56 3.18
C ILE A 85 4.99 4.61 4.22
N PRO A 86 5.80 5.61 3.85
CA PRO A 86 6.24 6.63 4.81
C PRO A 86 5.08 7.49 5.31
N LEU A 87 4.02 7.69 4.51
CA LEU A 87 2.84 8.42 4.94
C LEU A 87 2.11 7.70 6.08
N ILE A 88 1.91 6.38 5.94
CA ILE A 88 1.25 5.56 6.97
C ILE A 88 2.11 5.50 8.23
N LEU A 89 3.42 5.29 8.09
CA LEU A 89 4.34 5.25 9.25
C LEU A 89 4.44 6.60 9.95
N GLY A 90 4.51 7.71 9.19
CA GLY A 90 4.51 9.05 9.77
C GLY A 90 3.20 9.39 10.47
N LEU A 91 2.07 8.93 9.93
CA LEU A 91 0.76 9.11 10.57
C LEU A 91 0.61 8.26 11.84
N SER A 92 1.16 7.04 11.86
CA SER A 92 1.09 6.16 13.03
C SER A 92 1.87 6.71 14.23
N GLU A 93 2.98 7.41 13.99
CA GLU A 93 3.79 8.06 15.02
C GLU A 93 3.24 9.44 15.46
N SER A 94 2.19 9.94 14.81
CA SER A 94 1.66 11.28 15.05
C SER A 94 0.83 11.36 16.34
N ALA A 95 1.22 12.25 17.26
CA ALA A 95 0.47 12.52 18.50
C ALA A 95 -0.95 13.04 18.23
N ALA A 96 -1.14 13.81 17.16
CA ALA A 96 -2.47 14.30 16.76
C ALA A 96 -3.38 13.14 16.31
N TRP A 97 -2.81 12.15 15.63
CA TRP A 97 -3.55 10.95 15.23
C TRP A 97 -3.93 10.11 16.46
N ALA A 98 -3.01 9.95 17.42
CA ALA A 98 -3.27 9.25 18.66
C ALA A 98 -4.38 9.90 19.50
N GLN A 99 -4.34 11.23 19.67
CA GLN A 99 -5.37 11.99 20.40
C GLN A 99 -6.75 11.89 19.73
N TRP A 100 -6.79 11.96 18.40
CA TRP A 100 -8.04 11.78 17.65
C TRP A 100 -8.62 10.37 17.86
N LEU A 101 -7.78 9.34 17.82
CA LEU A 101 -8.22 7.96 18.06
C LEU A 101 -8.77 7.78 19.46
N GLU A 102 -8.15 8.36 20.49
CA GLU A 102 -8.67 8.31 21.86
C GLU A 102 -10.02 9.00 22.01
N GLY A 103 -10.25 10.11 21.29
CA GLY A 103 -11.54 10.80 21.27
C GLY A 103 -12.66 9.98 20.60
N VAL A 104 -12.34 9.16 19.60
CA VAL A 104 -13.31 8.35 18.85
C VAL A 104 -13.54 6.98 19.49
N LEU A 105 -12.47 6.30 19.91
CA LEU A 105 -12.51 4.93 20.43
C LEU A 105 -12.64 4.87 21.96
N GLY A 106 -12.49 6.00 22.64
CA GLY A 106 -12.40 6.08 24.09
C GLY A 106 -10.98 5.83 24.60
N PRO A 107 -10.74 6.07 25.91
CA PRO A 107 -9.43 5.85 26.53
C PRO A 107 -8.99 4.39 26.33
N ARG A 108 -7.72 4.17 26.00
CA ARG A 108 -7.14 2.83 25.99
C ARG A 108 -7.26 2.25 27.40
N GLY A 109 -8.19 1.34 27.62
CA GLY A 109 -8.37 0.69 28.91
C GLY A 109 -7.09 -0.04 29.33
N GLY A 110 -6.43 0.49 30.38
CA GLY A 110 -5.52 -0.20 31.30
C GLY A 110 -4.36 -1.01 30.73
N ALA A 111 -3.19 -0.38 30.56
CA ALA A 111 -1.90 -0.95 30.97
C ALA A 111 -0.90 0.19 31.19
N PRO A 112 -0.19 0.23 32.34
CA PRO A 112 0.83 1.26 32.58
C PRO A 112 2.02 1.06 31.64
N ALA A 113 2.55 2.16 31.11
CA ALA A 113 3.80 2.19 30.37
C ALA A 113 4.98 1.78 31.28
N PRO A 114 5.99 1.04 30.78
CA PRO A 114 7.26 0.86 31.47
C PRO A 114 8.07 2.16 31.55
#